data_AF-A0A9E4ZBM8-F1
#
_entry.id   AF-A0A9E4ZBM8-F1
#
_cell.length_a   1.000
_cell.length_b   1.000
_cell.length_c   1.000
_cell.angle_alpha   90.00
_cell.angle_beta   90.00
_cell.angle_gamma   90.00
#
_symmetry.space_group_name_H-M   'P 1'
#
loop_
_entity.id
_entity.type
_entity.pdbx_description
1 polymer ?
#
loop_
_entity_poly.entity_id
_entity_poly.type
_entity_poly.pdbx_seq_one_letter_code
_entity_poly.pdbx_strand_id
1 'polypeptide(L)'
;EAEMCGNGIRCFAKYAIDRGIVSASAASVSVETLAGIRHVVPITENGRINGARVSMGTPIFSPKEVPVKLDPAGEYGPGPVSNYPFEMDGYDLPLTFVSMGNPHAVTFMDTPVAEFPLHTVGPKVEHHSIFPNRVNFEIVNVDGPAHLTARVWERGTGETLACGTGACGIAVASMLCGHSEKTVDITLPGGTLKVDWDGQGEVFLEGPAEEVFSGEWT
;
A
#
# COMPACT_ATOMS: atom_id res chain seq x y z
N GLU A 1 8.95 -6.85 15.81
CA GLU A 1 7.88 -7.62 15.14
C GLU A 1 7.03 -6.63 14.36
N ALA A 2 6.70 -6.90 13.10
CA ALA A 2 5.83 -6.01 12.33
C ALA A 2 4.38 -6.22 12.77
N GLU A 3 3.64 -5.13 13.00
CA GLU A 3 2.28 -5.21 13.57
C GLU A 3 1.27 -5.86 12.61
N MET A 4 1.48 -5.70 11.29
CA MET A 4 0.66 -6.31 10.25
C MET A 4 1.42 -6.35 8.91
N CYS A 5 1.22 -7.42 8.13
CA CYS A 5 1.68 -7.52 6.75
C CYS A 5 0.54 -8.04 5.86
N GLY A 6 0.03 -7.18 4.96
CA GLY A 6 -1.07 -7.53 4.05
C GLY A 6 -0.76 -8.73 3.15
N ASN A 7 0.51 -8.94 2.79
CA ASN A 7 0.92 -10.13 2.03
C ASN A 7 0.91 -11.39 2.91
N GLY A 8 1.49 -11.29 4.12
CA GLY A 8 1.56 -12.41 5.06
C GLY A 8 0.19 -12.92 5.50
N ILE A 9 -0.77 -12.02 5.74
CA ILE A 9 -2.11 -12.42 6.20
C ILE A 9 -2.92 -13.16 5.13
N ARG A 10 -2.72 -12.85 3.84
CA ARG A 10 -3.30 -13.63 2.73
C ARG A 10 -2.73 -15.06 2.70
N CYS A 11 -1.41 -15.18 2.82
CA CYS A 11 -0.74 -16.48 2.91
C CYS A 11 -1.19 -17.28 4.14
N PHE A 12 -1.36 -16.63 5.29
CA PHE A 12 -1.86 -17.26 6.51
C PHE A 12 -3.28 -17.80 6.35
N ALA A 13 -4.19 -16.99 5.78
CA ALA A 13 -5.57 -17.43 5.53
C ALA A 13 -5.61 -18.63 4.57
N LYS A 14 -4.80 -18.59 3.50
CA LYS A 14 -4.61 -19.73 2.60
C LYS A 14 -4.10 -20.97 3.33
N TYR A 15 -3.03 -20.84 4.11
CA TYR A 15 -2.46 -21.94 4.86
C TYR A 15 -3.48 -22.56 5.82
N ALA A 16 -4.23 -21.75 6.56
CA ALA A 16 -5.23 -22.22 7.51
C ALA A 16 -6.37 -23.00 6.82
N ILE A 17 -6.81 -22.55 5.64
CA ILE A 17 -7.84 -23.23 4.85
C ILE A 17 -7.28 -24.51 4.20
N ASP A 18 -6.12 -24.44 3.55
CA ASP A 18 -5.51 -25.58 2.87
C ASP A 18 -5.16 -26.73 3.83
N ARG A 19 -4.85 -26.41 5.09
CA ARG A 19 -4.56 -27.39 6.15
C ARG A 19 -5.79 -27.80 6.96
N GLY A 20 -6.98 -27.32 6.62
CA GLY A 20 -8.23 -27.66 7.31
C GLY A 20 -8.33 -27.13 8.74
N ILE A 21 -7.51 -26.14 9.11
CA ILE A 21 -7.59 -25.43 10.41
C ILE A 21 -8.87 -24.58 10.45
N VAL A 22 -9.24 -24.00 9.30
CA VAL A 22 -10.49 -23.28 9.07
C VAL A 22 -11.25 -23.94 7.93
N SER A 23 -12.58 -23.89 7.96
CA SER A 23 -13.41 -24.45 6.88
C SER A 23 -13.12 -23.79 5.54
N ALA A 24 -12.99 -24.59 4.49
CA ALA A 24 -12.90 -24.11 3.10
C ALA A 24 -14.19 -23.41 2.62
N SER A 25 -15.32 -23.58 3.31
CA SER A 25 -16.58 -22.87 3.04
C SER A 25 -16.75 -21.58 3.84
N ALA A 26 -15.73 -21.15 4.59
CA ALA A 26 -15.80 -19.93 5.39
C ALA A 26 -15.95 -18.71 4.48
N ALA A 27 -17.03 -17.94 4.67
CA ALA A 27 -17.25 -16.68 3.96
C ALA A 27 -16.24 -15.60 4.37
N SER A 28 -15.74 -15.67 5.60
CA SER A 28 -14.64 -14.83 6.09
C SER A 28 -13.87 -15.54 7.19
N VAL A 29 -12.60 -15.17 7.36
CA VAL A 29 -11.69 -15.62 8.40
C VAL A 29 -11.29 -14.41 9.23
N SER A 30 -11.55 -14.46 10.53
CA SER A 30 -11.08 -13.45 11.48
C SER A 30 -9.70 -13.85 11.99
N VAL A 31 -8.72 -12.98 11.79
CA VAL A 31 -7.33 -13.20 12.21
C VAL A 31 -6.96 -12.14 13.24
N GLU A 32 -6.61 -12.55 14.44
CA GLU A 32 -6.08 -11.65 15.46
C GLU A 32 -4.63 -11.27 15.13
N THR A 33 -4.35 -9.98 15.08
CA THR A 33 -3.00 -9.42 14.83
C THR A 33 -2.66 -8.41 15.92
N LEU A 34 -1.39 -7.99 16.01
CA LEU A 34 -1.00 -6.90 16.91
C LEU A 34 -1.72 -5.58 16.58
N ALA A 35 -2.18 -5.42 15.33
CA ALA A 35 -3.00 -4.29 14.90
C ALA A 35 -4.52 -4.50 15.12
N GLY A 36 -4.91 -5.52 15.88
CA GLY A 36 -6.30 -5.92 16.15
C GLY A 36 -6.80 -7.03 15.22
N ILE A 37 -8.09 -7.34 15.31
CA ILE A 37 -8.72 -8.36 14.46
C ILE A 37 -8.82 -7.85 13.03
N ARG A 38 -8.53 -8.72 12.06
CA ARG A 38 -8.67 -8.48 10.63
C ARG A 38 -9.59 -9.50 10.01
N HIS A 39 -10.45 -9.04 9.11
CA HIS A 39 -11.33 -9.89 8.33
C HIS A 39 -10.71 -10.16 6.97
N VAL A 40 -10.53 -11.45 6.67
CA VAL A 40 -10.00 -11.95 5.40
C VAL A 40 -11.10 -12.71 4.68
N VAL A 41 -11.41 -12.33 3.45
CA VAL A 41 -12.38 -13.03 2.61
C VAL A 41 -11.59 -13.90 1.61
N PRO A 42 -11.65 -15.23 1.72
CA PRO A 42 -10.99 -16.14 0.79
C PRO A 42 -11.51 -15.95 -0.63
N ILE A 43 -10.60 -15.94 -1.61
CA ILE A 43 -10.95 -15.99 -3.03
C ILE A 43 -10.70 -17.42 -3.49
N THR A 44 -11.77 -18.08 -3.93
CA THR A 44 -11.77 -19.50 -4.26
C THR A 44 -12.08 -19.69 -5.73
N GLU A 45 -11.24 -20.47 -6.40
CA GLU A 45 -11.43 -20.89 -7.79
C GLU A 45 -11.26 -22.40 -7.87
N ASN A 46 -12.18 -23.08 -8.56
CA ASN A 46 -12.18 -24.55 -8.69
C ASN A 46 -12.08 -25.30 -7.33
N GLY A 47 -12.73 -24.75 -6.29
CA GLY A 47 -12.75 -25.33 -4.95
C GLY A 47 -11.43 -25.19 -4.17
N ARG A 48 -10.47 -24.38 -4.67
CA ARG A 48 -9.20 -24.10 -4.00
C ARG A 48 -9.04 -22.60 -3.78
N ILE A 49 -8.52 -22.20 -2.63
CA ILE A 49 -8.18 -20.79 -2.40
C ILE A 49 -6.97 -20.41 -3.25
N ASN A 50 -7.10 -19.36 -4.07
CA ASN A 50 -6.04 -18.82 -4.92
C ASN A 50 -5.58 -17.41 -4.49
N GLY A 51 -6.34 -16.76 -3.61
CA GLY A 51 -6.03 -15.44 -3.07
C GLY A 51 -6.94 -15.08 -1.91
N ALA A 52 -6.83 -13.84 -1.44
CA ALA A 52 -7.73 -13.34 -0.43
C ALA A 52 -7.91 -11.82 -0.55
N ARG A 53 -9.07 -11.34 -0.14
CA ARG A 53 -9.37 -9.93 0.06
C ARG A 53 -9.25 -9.61 1.55
N VAL A 54 -8.50 -8.58 1.89
CA VAL A 54 -8.17 -8.20 3.26
C VAL A 54 -8.60 -6.77 3.51
N SER A 55 -9.29 -6.51 4.61
CA SER A 55 -9.48 -5.14 5.08
C SER A 55 -8.17 -4.58 5.63
N MET A 56 -7.70 -3.48 5.06
CA MET A 56 -6.47 -2.80 5.42
C MET A 56 -6.72 -1.63 6.39
N GLY A 57 -7.98 -1.43 6.79
CA GLY A 57 -8.43 -0.34 7.64
C GLY A 57 -8.69 0.96 6.88
N THR A 58 -9.09 1.98 7.64
CA THR A 58 -9.43 3.32 7.11
C THR A 58 -8.15 4.14 6.87
N PRO A 59 -8.03 4.83 5.73
CA PRO A 59 -6.90 5.71 5.47
C PRO A 59 -6.96 6.96 6.34
N ILE A 60 -5.79 7.46 6.72
CA ILE A 60 -5.62 8.65 7.56
C ILE A 60 -4.97 9.76 6.73
N PHE A 61 -5.53 10.97 6.82
CA PHE A 61 -5.18 12.10 5.95
C PHE A 61 -4.59 13.30 6.68
N SER A 62 -4.95 13.46 7.96
CA SER A 62 -4.50 14.57 8.79
C SER A 62 -2.97 14.62 8.83
N PRO A 63 -2.34 15.76 8.49
CA PRO A 63 -0.88 15.88 8.50
C PRO A 63 -0.22 15.49 9.82
N LYS A 64 -0.93 15.70 10.95
CA LYS A 64 -0.44 15.33 12.28
C LYS A 64 -0.41 13.81 12.49
N GLU A 65 -1.35 13.10 11.88
CA GLU A 65 -1.49 11.64 12.01
C GLU A 65 -0.73 10.87 10.90
N VAL A 66 -0.42 11.52 9.77
CA VAL A 66 0.56 11.06 8.76
C VAL A 66 2.01 11.42 9.16
N PRO A 67 2.24 11.85 10.41
CA PRO A 67 3.24 12.84 10.83
C PRO A 67 4.11 13.46 9.70
N VAL A 68 3.62 14.54 9.08
CA VAL A 68 4.37 15.38 8.15
C VAL A 68 4.46 16.82 8.66
N LYS A 69 5.63 17.46 8.49
CA LYS A 69 5.85 18.88 8.80
C LYS A 69 5.67 19.69 7.53
N LEU A 70 4.49 20.27 7.38
CA LEU A 70 4.17 21.15 6.26
C LEU A 70 4.70 22.56 6.49
N ASP A 71 4.97 23.28 5.41
CA ASP A 71 5.30 24.71 5.48
C ASP A 71 4.16 25.50 6.14
N PRO A 72 4.42 26.24 7.24
CA PRO A 72 3.41 27.09 7.88
C PRO A 72 2.82 28.17 6.97
N ALA A 73 3.51 28.54 5.88
CA ALA A 73 3.02 29.51 4.92
C ALA A 73 1.95 28.95 3.96
N GLY A 74 1.80 27.62 3.88
CA GLY A 74 0.75 27.00 3.08
C GLY A 74 -0.58 26.92 3.83
N GLU A 75 -1.69 27.11 3.12
CA GLU A 75 -3.05 26.97 3.65
C GLU A 75 -3.46 25.48 3.71
N TYR A 76 -2.80 24.69 4.55
CA TYR A 76 -3.13 23.28 4.75
C TYR A 76 -4.10 23.09 5.91
N GLY A 77 -5.31 22.63 5.61
CA GLY A 77 -6.32 22.29 6.61
C GLY A 77 -6.04 20.94 7.30
N PRO A 78 -6.98 20.45 8.14
CA PRO A 78 -6.88 19.13 8.77
C PRO A 78 -7.17 17.96 7.80
N GLY A 79 -7.57 18.26 6.56
CA GLY A 79 -7.93 17.28 5.54
C GLY A 79 -6.73 16.72 4.79
N PRO A 80 -6.98 15.97 3.70
CA PRO A 80 -5.93 15.43 2.85
C PRO A 80 -5.08 16.54 2.23
N VAL A 81 -3.79 16.26 2.12
CA VAL A 81 -2.83 17.13 1.44
C VAL A 81 -2.35 16.39 0.20
N SER A 82 -2.80 16.88 -0.95
CA SER A 82 -2.47 16.36 -2.27
C SER A 82 -1.61 17.35 -3.02
N ASN A 83 -0.69 16.87 -3.86
CA ASN A 83 0.19 17.68 -4.70
C ASN A 83 0.99 18.74 -3.90
N TYR A 84 1.45 18.37 -2.71
CA TYR A 84 2.36 19.20 -1.91
C TYR A 84 3.64 19.48 -2.70
N PRO A 85 4.01 20.76 -2.95
CA PRO A 85 5.22 21.08 -3.70
C PRO A 85 6.46 20.56 -2.99
N PHE A 86 7.24 19.74 -3.68
CA PHE A 86 8.43 19.11 -3.11
C PHE A 86 9.43 18.83 -4.22
N GLU A 87 10.68 19.20 -3.98
CA GLU A 87 11.78 18.93 -4.90
C GLU A 87 12.83 18.10 -4.18
N MET A 88 13.39 17.11 -4.87
CA MET A 88 14.52 16.34 -4.38
C MET A 88 15.47 16.00 -5.52
N ASP A 89 16.75 16.29 -5.34
CA ASP A 89 17.81 15.93 -6.28
C ASP A 89 17.58 16.47 -7.71
N GLY A 90 16.94 17.64 -7.82
CA GLY A 90 16.60 18.28 -9.10
C GLY A 90 15.35 17.73 -9.77
N TYR A 91 14.60 16.85 -9.11
CA TYR A 91 13.30 16.35 -9.57
C TYR A 91 12.17 17.09 -8.85
N ASP A 92 11.21 17.61 -9.61
CA ASP A 92 9.93 18.09 -9.11
C ASP A 92 9.03 16.87 -8.82
N LEU A 93 8.69 16.67 -7.55
CA LEU A 93 8.03 15.48 -7.02
C LEU A 93 6.86 15.90 -6.13
N PRO A 94 5.77 16.44 -6.70
CA PRO A 94 4.60 16.81 -5.92
C PRO A 94 4.09 15.58 -5.14
N LEU A 95 3.91 15.73 -3.83
CA LEU A 95 3.59 14.63 -2.93
C LEU A 95 2.14 14.66 -2.46
N THR A 96 1.50 13.51 -2.46
CA THR A 96 0.22 13.27 -1.78
C THR A 96 0.47 12.39 -0.56
N PHE A 97 0.00 12.83 0.60
CA PHE A 97 0.25 12.15 1.88
C PHE A 97 -0.94 11.32 2.31
N VAL A 98 -0.68 10.05 2.64
CA VAL A 98 -1.67 9.10 3.16
C VAL A 98 -1.01 8.28 4.26
N SER A 99 -1.76 7.88 5.29
CA SER A 99 -1.32 6.85 6.23
C SER A 99 -2.30 5.69 6.23
N MET A 100 -1.76 4.47 6.13
CA MET A 100 -2.49 3.21 6.30
C MET A 100 -2.19 2.57 7.67
N GLY A 101 -1.84 3.41 8.66
CA GLY A 101 -1.20 3.03 9.92
C GLY A 101 0.31 3.29 9.91
N ASN A 102 0.91 3.40 8.74
CA ASN A 102 2.26 3.88 8.48
C ASN A 102 2.23 4.98 7.39
N PRO A 103 3.18 5.94 7.41
CA PRO A 103 3.13 7.09 6.52
C PRO A 103 3.61 6.76 5.09
N HIS A 104 2.88 7.27 4.11
CA HIS A 104 3.13 7.13 2.67
C HIS A 104 3.19 8.51 2.01
N ALA A 105 4.13 8.68 1.10
CA ALA A 105 4.30 9.87 0.27
C ALA A 105 4.30 9.41 -1.19
N VAL A 106 3.19 9.69 -1.88
CA VAL A 106 2.95 9.23 -3.24
C VAL A 106 3.18 10.39 -4.20
N THR A 107 3.94 10.15 -5.28
CA THR A 107 4.09 11.11 -6.37
C THR A 107 3.69 10.49 -7.69
N PHE A 108 2.93 11.25 -8.48
CA PHE A 108 2.52 10.88 -9.83
C PHE A 108 3.41 11.58 -10.84
N MET A 109 3.92 10.83 -11.82
CA MET A 109 4.87 11.35 -12.79
C MET A 109 4.60 10.85 -14.20
N ASP A 110 5.00 11.65 -15.19
CA ASP A 110 4.90 11.30 -16.61
C ASP A 110 6.09 10.45 -17.09
N THR A 111 7.26 10.61 -16.45
CA THR A 111 8.43 9.78 -16.76
C THR A 111 8.17 8.34 -16.32
N PRO A 112 8.47 7.32 -17.14
CA PRO A 112 8.30 5.93 -16.75
C PRO A 112 9.01 5.63 -15.41
N VAL A 113 8.29 5.07 -14.44
CA VAL A 113 8.84 4.76 -13.10
C VAL A 113 10.03 3.82 -13.17
N ALA A 114 10.14 2.99 -14.22
CA ALA A 114 11.28 2.13 -14.48
C ALA A 114 12.58 2.91 -14.74
N GLU A 115 12.49 4.14 -15.25
CA GLU A 115 13.63 5.00 -15.57
C GLU A 115 14.02 5.92 -14.40
N PHE A 116 13.15 6.07 -13.41
CA PHE A 116 13.40 6.93 -12.27
C PHE A 116 14.51 6.37 -11.35
N PRO A 117 15.49 7.19 -10.91
CA PRO A 117 16.60 6.75 -10.07
C PRO A 117 16.18 6.60 -8.60
N LEU A 118 15.25 5.68 -8.32
CA LEU A 118 14.66 5.49 -7.00
C LEU A 118 15.69 5.15 -5.91
N HIS A 119 16.73 4.38 -6.22
CA HIS A 119 17.82 4.08 -5.28
C HIS A 119 18.65 5.31 -4.87
N THR A 120 18.63 6.38 -5.67
CA THR A 120 19.34 7.64 -5.37
C THR A 120 18.43 8.60 -4.61
N VAL A 121 17.18 8.73 -5.04
CA VAL A 121 16.22 9.71 -4.50
C VAL A 121 15.49 9.17 -3.28
N GLY A 122 15.07 7.91 -3.30
CA GLY A 122 14.30 7.23 -2.24
C GLY A 122 14.87 7.40 -0.84
N PRO A 123 16.17 7.11 -0.59
CA PRO A 123 16.76 7.33 0.73
C PRO A 123 16.72 8.80 1.18
N LYS A 124 16.85 9.75 0.24
CA LYS A 124 16.80 11.18 0.56
C LYS A 124 15.39 11.62 0.95
N VAL A 125 14.37 11.09 0.27
CA VAL A 125 12.95 11.33 0.60
C VAL A 125 12.59 10.66 1.92
N GLU A 126 12.94 9.38 2.12
CA GLU A 126 12.70 8.65 3.37
C GLU A 126 13.18 9.44 4.59
N HIS A 127 14.38 10.02 4.49
CA HIS A 127 15.05 10.73 5.58
C HIS A 127 14.81 12.24 5.57
N HIS A 128 13.94 12.76 4.70
CA HIS A 128 13.73 14.21 4.59
C HIS A 128 13.17 14.79 5.89
N SER A 129 13.58 16.02 6.22
CA SER A 129 13.26 16.68 7.50
C SER A 129 11.77 16.92 7.72
N ILE A 130 10.98 16.91 6.65
CA ILE A 130 9.51 17.01 6.71
C ILE A 130 8.85 15.73 7.25
N PHE A 131 9.57 14.60 7.30
CA PHE A 131 9.08 13.31 7.79
C PHE A 131 9.79 12.96 9.11
N PRO A 132 9.27 13.38 10.28
CA PRO A 132 9.93 13.13 11.57
C PRO A 132 10.11 11.64 11.87
N ASN A 133 9.17 10.83 11.37
CA ASN A 133 9.15 9.38 11.57
C ASN A 133 9.58 8.63 10.29
N ARG A 134 10.26 9.32 9.36
CA ARG A 134 10.53 8.87 7.99
C ARG A 134 9.25 8.49 7.23
N VAL A 135 9.37 8.08 5.98
CA VAL A 135 8.21 7.80 5.12
C VAL A 135 8.49 6.66 4.15
N ASN A 136 7.45 5.91 3.76
CA ASN A 136 7.51 5.11 2.54
C ASN A 136 7.26 6.02 1.36
N PHE A 137 8.04 5.88 0.30
CA PHE A 137 7.96 6.75 -0.87
C PHE A 137 7.56 5.95 -2.11
N GLU A 138 6.47 6.35 -2.74
CA GLU A 138 5.91 5.69 -3.90
C GLU A 138 5.96 6.61 -5.13
N ILE A 139 6.52 6.10 -6.23
CA ILE A 139 6.47 6.74 -7.54
C ILE A 139 5.47 5.99 -8.42
N VAL A 140 4.64 6.72 -9.14
CA VAL A 140 3.49 6.14 -9.84
C VAL A 140 3.33 6.74 -11.24
N ASN A 141 3.16 5.88 -12.25
CA ASN A 141 2.58 6.24 -13.52
C ASN A 141 1.08 5.91 -13.52
N VAL A 142 0.27 6.82 -14.07
CA VAL A 142 -1.16 6.61 -14.29
C VAL A 142 -1.35 6.06 -15.70
N ASP A 143 -1.42 4.73 -15.84
CA ASP A 143 -1.61 4.07 -17.13
C ASP A 143 -3.06 4.17 -17.62
N GLY A 144 -4.00 4.32 -16.69
CA GLY A 144 -5.41 4.56 -16.92
C GLY A 144 -6.19 4.70 -15.61
N PRO A 145 -7.52 4.95 -15.67
CA PRO A 145 -8.31 5.22 -14.47
C PRO A 145 -8.42 4.05 -13.48
N ALA A 146 -8.16 2.82 -13.95
CA ALA A 146 -8.20 1.59 -13.16
C ALA A 146 -6.86 0.82 -13.16
N HIS A 147 -5.79 1.38 -13.73
CA HIS A 147 -4.50 0.73 -13.86
C HIS A 147 -3.37 1.71 -13.57
N LEU A 148 -2.53 1.36 -12.60
CA LEU A 148 -1.36 2.14 -12.21
C LEU A 148 -0.12 1.25 -12.21
N THR A 149 1.03 1.81 -12.55
CA THR A 149 2.34 1.14 -12.42
C THR A 149 3.18 1.91 -11.43
N ALA A 150 3.79 1.21 -10.47
CA ALA A 150 4.49 1.85 -9.37
C ALA A 150 5.76 1.12 -8.94
N ARG A 151 6.65 1.87 -8.28
CA ARG A 151 7.78 1.35 -7.50
C ARG A 151 7.76 1.99 -6.12
N VAL A 152 8.24 1.25 -5.11
CA VAL A 152 8.14 1.64 -3.70
C VAL A 152 9.52 1.61 -3.07
N TRP A 153 9.89 2.70 -2.40
CA TRP A 153 10.98 2.74 -1.45
C TRP A 153 10.41 2.66 -0.03
N GLU A 154 10.58 1.50 0.62
CA GLU A 154 10.05 1.28 1.96
C GLU A 154 11.00 1.79 3.05
N ARG A 155 10.41 2.46 4.03
CA ARG A 155 11.10 2.99 5.21
C ARG A 155 11.88 1.90 5.93
N GLY A 156 13.19 2.07 6.04
CA GLY A 156 14.10 1.15 6.74
C GLY A 156 14.44 -0.14 5.97
N THR A 157 13.89 -0.34 4.77
CA THR A 157 14.10 -1.54 3.96
C THR A 157 14.77 -1.21 2.62
N GLY A 158 14.39 -0.10 2.00
CA GLY A 158 14.78 0.25 0.63
C GLY A 158 13.74 -0.16 -0.41
N GLU A 159 14.15 -0.29 -1.66
CA GLU A 159 13.23 -0.70 -2.73
C GLU A 159 12.75 -2.15 -2.54
N THR A 160 11.43 -2.34 -2.53
CA THR A 160 10.80 -3.66 -2.40
C THR A 160 10.01 -4.04 -3.65
N LEU A 161 9.86 -5.34 -3.88
CA LEU A 161 9.11 -5.84 -5.04
C LEU A 161 7.61 -5.59 -4.92
N ALA A 162 7.08 -5.57 -3.69
CA ALA A 162 5.67 -5.23 -3.44
C ALA A 162 5.47 -4.79 -1.99
N CYS A 163 4.66 -3.75 -1.79
CA CYS A 163 4.26 -3.26 -0.48
C CYS A 163 2.73 -3.23 -0.38
N GLY A 164 2.12 -3.99 0.54
CA GLY A 164 0.67 -4.04 0.68
C GLY A 164 0.06 -2.71 1.12
N THR A 165 0.62 -2.06 2.14
CA THR A 165 0.16 -0.73 2.58
C THR A 165 0.52 0.35 1.56
N GLY A 166 1.66 0.23 0.87
CA GLY A 166 2.06 1.12 -0.22
C GLY A 166 1.07 1.08 -1.39
N ALA A 167 0.63 -0.12 -1.81
CA ALA A 167 -0.43 -0.25 -2.82
C ALA A 167 -1.73 0.42 -2.36
N CYS A 168 -2.14 0.25 -1.11
CA CYS A 168 -3.30 0.95 -0.56
C CYS A 168 -3.11 2.47 -0.56
N GLY A 169 -1.94 2.97 -0.15
CA GLY A 169 -1.59 4.39 -0.17
C GLY A 169 -1.65 4.97 -1.59
N ILE A 170 -1.11 4.27 -2.58
CA ILE A 170 -1.15 4.64 -4.00
C ILE A 170 -2.60 4.74 -4.50
N ALA A 171 -3.44 3.74 -4.22
CA ALA A 171 -4.84 3.73 -4.65
C ALA A 171 -5.61 4.91 -4.07
N VAL A 172 -5.45 5.15 -2.77
CA VAL A 172 -6.12 6.25 -2.06
C VAL A 172 -5.62 7.60 -2.58
N ALA A 173 -4.31 7.79 -2.71
CA ALA A 173 -3.73 9.01 -3.28
C ALA A 173 -4.21 9.26 -4.71
N SER A 174 -4.34 8.21 -5.54
CA SER A 174 -4.85 8.28 -6.90
C SER A 174 -6.28 8.84 -6.93
N MET A 175 -7.15 8.35 -6.04
CA MET A 175 -8.53 8.82 -5.92
C MET A 175 -8.61 10.26 -5.40
N LEU A 176 -7.76 10.61 -4.41
CA LEU A 176 -7.68 11.99 -3.90
C LEU A 176 -7.21 12.99 -4.97
N CYS A 177 -6.38 12.54 -5.92
CA CYS A 177 -5.91 13.34 -7.05
C CYS A 177 -6.83 13.26 -8.29
N GLY A 178 -7.93 12.51 -8.23
CA GLY A 178 -8.87 12.36 -9.34
C GLY A 178 -8.37 11.50 -10.51
N HIS A 179 -7.35 10.66 -10.29
CA HIS A 179 -6.82 9.72 -11.28
C HIS A 179 -7.61 8.41 -11.34
N SER A 180 -8.22 7.98 -10.23
CA SER A 180 -9.05 6.78 -10.13
C SER A 180 -10.35 7.05 -9.37
N GLU A 181 -11.33 6.15 -9.52
CA GLU A 181 -12.66 6.32 -8.88
C GLU A 181 -12.94 5.36 -7.72
N LYS A 182 -12.54 4.07 -7.83
CA LYS A 182 -12.91 3.08 -6.81
C LYS A 182 -12.01 1.85 -6.73
N THR A 183 -11.92 1.10 -7.81
CA THR A 183 -11.11 -0.12 -7.87
C THR A 183 -9.96 0.12 -8.83
N VAL A 184 -8.76 -0.20 -8.39
CA VAL A 184 -7.54 0.03 -9.18
C VAL A 184 -6.60 -1.17 -9.05
N ASP A 185 -6.06 -1.59 -10.18
CA ASP A 185 -4.98 -2.57 -10.23
C ASP A 185 -3.64 -1.84 -10.24
N ILE A 186 -2.77 -2.18 -9.29
CA ILE A 186 -1.46 -1.56 -9.11
C ILE A 186 -0.41 -2.60 -9.45
N THR A 187 0.29 -2.37 -10.56
CA THR A 187 1.40 -3.19 -11.02
C THR A 187 2.68 -2.74 -10.33
N LEU A 188 3.22 -3.64 -9.51
CA LEU A 188 4.51 -3.49 -8.83
C LEU A 188 5.52 -4.47 -9.45
N PRO A 189 6.83 -4.34 -9.21
CA PRO A 189 7.83 -5.28 -9.73
C PRO A 189 7.55 -6.75 -9.36
N GLY A 190 6.94 -7.00 -8.20
CA GLY A 190 6.59 -8.32 -7.68
C GLY A 190 5.23 -8.85 -8.13
N GLY A 191 4.47 -8.09 -8.92
CA GLY A 191 3.15 -8.48 -9.41
C GLY A 191 2.08 -7.41 -9.18
N THR A 192 0.86 -7.73 -9.59
CA THR A 192 -0.27 -6.81 -9.51
C THR A 192 -1.10 -7.05 -8.25
N LEU A 193 -1.44 -5.96 -7.56
CA LEU A 193 -2.36 -5.96 -6.42
C LEU A 193 -3.62 -5.18 -6.81
N LYS A 194 -4.80 -5.73 -6.49
CA LYS A 194 -6.07 -5.04 -6.69
C LYS A 194 -6.46 -4.34 -5.40
N VAL A 195 -6.73 -3.03 -5.47
CA VAL A 195 -7.17 -2.24 -4.33
C VAL A 195 -8.54 -1.66 -4.62
N ASP A 196 -9.41 -1.72 -3.62
CA ASP A 196 -10.76 -1.19 -3.67
C ASP A 196 -11.01 -0.26 -2.48
N TRP A 197 -11.45 0.95 -2.77
CA TRP A 197 -11.85 1.95 -1.77
C TRP A 197 -12.99 2.79 -2.35
N ASP A 198 -14.08 2.95 -1.61
CA ASP A 198 -15.27 3.68 -2.07
C ASP A 198 -15.21 5.20 -1.76
N GLY A 199 -14.03 5.69 -1.39
CA GLY A 199 -13.82 7.05 -0.91
C GLY A 199 -14.20 7.26 0.56
N GLN A 200 -14.72 6.22 1.23
CA GLN A 200 -15.13 6.23 2.64
C GLN A 200 -14.65 4.95 3.33
N GLY A 201 -14.65 4.94 4.66
CA GLY A 201 -14.36 3.71 5.43
C GLY A 201 -13.04 3.01 5.06
N GLU A 202 -13.10 1.68 5.00
CA GLU A 202 -11.93 0.80 4.89
C GLU A 202 -11.45 0.62 3.44
N VAL A 203 -10.12 0.53 3.28
CA VAL A 203 -9.48 0.10 2.03
C VAL A 203 -9.37 -1.42 2.03
N PHE A 204 -9.69 -2.04 0.90
CA PHE A 204 -9.55 -3.47 0.72
C PHE A 204 -8.43 -3.79 -0.26
N LEU A 205 -7.55 -4.71 0.15
CA LEU A 205 -6.47 -5.22 -0.68
C LEU A 205 -6.79 -6.66 -1.09
N GLU A 206 -6.77 -6.91 -2.38
CA GLU A 206 -6.91 -8.22 -2.99
C GLU A 206 -5.62 -8.60 -3.71
N GLY A 207 -5.20 -9.84 -3.50
CA GLY A 207 -4.05 -10.38 -4.20
C GLY A 207 -3.94 -11.90 -4.07
N PRO A 208 -3.11 -12.51 -4.92
CA PRO A 208 -2.89 -13.95 -4.89
C PRO A 208 -2.16 -14.39 -3.61
N ALA A 209 -2.26 -15.68 -3.33
CA ALA A 209 -1.45 -16.37 -2.34
C ALA A 209 -1.09 -17.78 -2.87
N GLU A 210 0.20 -18.09 -2.93
CA GLU A 210 0.71 -19.33 -3.52
C GLU A 210 1.66 -20.06 -2.56
N GLU A 211 1.49 -21.39 -2.43
CA GLU A 211 2.47 -22.24 -1.75
C GLU A 211 3.56 -22.62 -2.75
N VAL A 212 4.81 -22.30 -2.45
CA VAL A 212 5.96 -22.59 -3.33
C VAL A 212 6.52 -23.98 -3.06
N PHE A 213 6.72 -24.34 -1.79
CA PHE A 213 7.17 -25.66 -1.35
C PHE A 213 6.78 -25.88 0.12
N SER A 214 6.87 -27.14 0.57
CA SER A 214 6.80 -27.52 1.99
C SER A 214 7.94 -28.47 2.34
N GLY A 215 8.38 -28.44 3.60
CA GLY A 215 9.48 -29.27 4.08
C GLY A 215 9.60 -29.27 5.61
N GLU A 216 10.47 -30.13 6.12
CA GLU A 216 10.83 -30.20 7.53
C GLU A 216 12.26 -29.67 7.71
N TRP A 217 12.48 -28.81 8.70
CA TRP A 217 13.80 -28.32 9.07
C TRP A 217 14.14 -28.88 10.46
N THR A 218 15.12 -29.79 10.51
CA THR A 218 15.61 -30.44 11.74
C THR A 218 16.98 -29.92 12.12
#